data_AF-A0A376J889-F1
#
_entry.id   AF-A0A376J889-F1
#
_cell.length_a   1.000
_cell.length_b   1.000
_cell.length_c   1.000
_cell.angle_alpha   90.00
_cell.angle_beta   90.00
_cell.angle_gamma   90.00
#
_symmetry.space_group_name_H-M   'P 1'
#
loop_
_entity.id
_entity.type
_entity.pdbx_description
1 polymer ?
#
loop_
_entity_poly.entity_id
_entity_poly.type
_entity_poly.pdbx_seq_one_letter_code
_entity_poly.pdbx_strand_id
1 'polypeptide(L)'
;MSPEKPTSSSKAADSLLATRLTGQLHQAGYEAQLSDLFNHPRLADFCRHAAEKPTSPVEQPFVHSLEDRYQPFALTDVQQAYLVGASAGLCPGRASAHISL
;
A
#
# COMPACT_ATOMS: atom_id res chain seq x y z
N MET A 1 -4.47 -35.14 -23.76
CA MET A 1 -3.57 -33.99 -23.55
C MET A 1 -4.40 -32.86 -22.98
N SER A 2 -4.52 -32.78 -21.66
CA SER A 2 -5.36 -31.75 -21.01
C SER A 2 -4.53 -30.47 -20.83
N PRO A 3 -5.04 -29.28 -21.17
CA PRO A 3 -4.32 -28.03 -20.93
C PRO A 3 -4.36 -27.69 -19.44
N GLU A 4 -3.19 -27.50 -18.83
CA GLU A 4 -3.05 -27.00 -17.47
C GLU A 4 -3.54 -25.54 -17.36
N LYS A 5 -4.28 -25.24 -16.28
CA LYS A 5 -4.75 -23.88 -15.96
C LYS A 5 -3.58 -23.04 -15.43
N PRO A 6 -3.43 -21.76 -15.84
CA PRO A 6 -2.37 -20.90 -15.35
C PRO A 6 -2.54 -20.55 -13.86
N THR A 7 -1.47 -20.72 -13.10
CA THR A 7 -1.34 -20.43 -11.66
C THR A 7 -1.29 -18.92 -11.39
N SER A 8 -2.44 -18.25 -11.40
CA SER A 8 -2.53 -16.80 -11.15
C SER A 8 -2.36 -16.38 -9.67
N SER A 9 -2.28 -17.34 -8.73
CA SER A 9 -2.43 -17.06 -7.29
C SER A 9 -1.12 -16.73 -6.55
N SER A 10 0.05 -17.12 -7.05
CA SER A 10 1.30 -16.97 -6.29
C SER A 10 1.77 -15.52 -6.15
N LYS A 11 1.71 -14.74 -7.23
CA LYS A 11 2.25 -13.37 -7.25
C LYS A 11 1.54 -12.39 -6.30
N ALA A 12 0.24 -12.53 -6.10
CA ALA A 12 -0.51 -11.67 -5.18
C ALA A 12 -0.20 -11.98 -3.71
N ALA A 13 0.02 -13.26 -3.39
CA ALA A 13 0.44 -13.68 -2.06
C ALA A 13 1.84 -13.13 -1.72
N ASP A 14 2.76 -13.16 -2.70
CA ASP A 14 4.13 -12.66 -2.53
C ASP A 14 4.18 -11.15 -2.23
N SER A 15 3.34 -10.34 -2.88
CA SER A 15 3.25 -8.90 -2.61
C SER A 15 2.76 -8.58 -1.19
N LEU A 16 1.79 -9.34 -0.66
CA LEU A 16 1.31 -9.16 0.71
C LEU A 16 2.37 -9.56 1.73
N LEU A 17 3.12 -10.63 1.45
CA LEU A 17 4.23 -11.06 2.29
C LEU A 17 5.34 -10.01 2.32
N ALA A 18 5.68 -9.43 1.16
CA ALA A 18 6.67 -8.36 1.07
C ALA A 18 6.24 -7.11 1.85
N THR A 19 4.98 -6.67 1.72
CA THR A 19 4.45 -5.54 2.51
C THR A 19 4.49 -5.82 4.01
N ARG A 20 4.14 -7.04 4.44
CA ARG A 20 4.20 -7.43 5.87
C ARG A 20 5.62 -7.42 6.40
N LEU A 21 6.58 -7.94 5.63
CA LEU A 21 8.00 -7.94 6.00
C LEU A 21 8.51 -6.51 6.20
N THR A 22 8.23 -5.61 5.25
CA THR A 22 8.62 -4.20 5.36
C THR A 22 8.00 -3.52 6.59
N GLY A 23 6.72 -3.78 6.87
CA GLY A 23 6.04 -3.26 8.06
C GLY A 23 6.65 -3.76 9.38
N GLN A 24 7.05 -5.03 9.45
CA GLN A 24 7.71 -5.59 10.64
C GLN A 24 9.11 -4.97 10.86
N LEU A 25 9.86 -4.72 9.79
CA LEU A 25 11.17 -4.06 9.87
C LEU A 25 11.03 -2.62 10.38
N HIS A 26 10.02 -1.89 9.92
CA HIS A 26 9.72 -0.54 10.43
C HIS A 26 9.37 -0.53 11.91
N GLN A 27 8.56 -1.50 12.36
CA GLN A 27 8.23 -1.67 13.79
C GLN A 27 9.45 -2.03 14.63
N ALA A 28 10.43 -2.74 14.04
CA ALA A 28 11.70 -3.08 14.68
C ALA A 28 12.74 -1.94 14.63
N GLY A 29 12.40 -0.78 14.05
CA GLY A 29 13.28 0.40 14.00
C GLY A 29 14.22 0.44 12.79
N TYR A 30 14.00 -0.40 11.77
CA TYR A 30 14.75 -0.36 10.51
C TYR A 30 14.00 0.43 9.45
N GLU A 31 14.75 1.12 8.60
CA GLU A 31 14.24 1.70 7.37
C GLU A 31 14.39 0.67 6.24
N ALA A 32 13.27 0.34 5.61
CA ALA A 32 13.23 -0.60 4.49
C ALA A 32 12.17 -0.14 3.49
N GLN A 33 12.49 -0.13 2.20
CA GLN A 33 11.48 0.14 1.17
C GLN A 33 11.10 -1.14 0.44
N LEU A 34 9.83 -1.24 0.05
CA LEU A 34 9.35 -2.38 -0.73
C LEU A 34 10.08 -2.50 -2.09
N SER A 35 10.49 -1.37 -2.67
CA SER A 35 11.33 -1.33 -3.88
C SER A 35 12.66 -2.06 -3.69
N ASP A 36 13.29 -1.94 -2.52
CA ASP A 36 14.60 -2.54 -2.25
C ASP A 36 14.51 -4.06 -2.20
N LEU A 37 13.39 -4.59 -1.72
CA LEU A 37 13.11 -6.03 -1.69
C LEU A 37 13.00 -6.61 -3.11
N PHE A 38 12.36 -5.88 -4.03
CA PHE A 38 12.25 -6.30 -5.43
C PHE A 38 13.58 -6.13 -6.20
N ASN A 39 14.36 -5.10 -5.89
CA ASN A 39 15.68 -4.88 -6.50
C ASN A 39 16.75 -5.83 -5.95
N HIS A 40 16.59 -6.31 -4.71
CA HIS A 40 17.51 -7.22 -4.02
C HIS A 40 16.76 -8.46 -3.48
N PRO A 41 16.32 -9.40 -4.35
CA PRO A 41 15.44 -10.50 -3.95
C PRO A 41 16.11 -11.54 -3.04
N ARG A 42 17.44 -11.47 -2.89
CA ARG A 42 18.17 -12.26 -1.89
C ARG A 42 18.11 -11.53 -0.56
N LEU A 43 17.61 -12.19 0.48
CA LEU A 43 17.46 -11.62 1.81
C LEU A 43 18.76 -10.98 2.33
N ALA A 44 19.91 -11.66 2.16
CA ALA A 44 21.20 -11.14 2.58
C ALA A 44 21.61 -9.83 1.86
N ASP A 45 21.17 -9.65 0.61
CA ASP A 45 21.48 -8.46 -0.19
C ASP A 45 20.54 -7.32 0.18
N PHE A 46 19.26 -7.61 0.41
CA PHE A 46 18.29 -6.67 0.96
C PHE A 46 18.69 -6.17 2.35
N CYS A 47 19.07 -7.07 3.27
CA CYS A 47 19.48 -6.70 4.63
C CYS A 47 20.71 -5.79 4.67
N ARG A 48 21.57 -5.81 3.64
CA ARG A 48 22.70 -4.87 3.54
C ARG A 48 22.27 -3.43 3.25
N HIS A 49 21.08 -3.24 2.70
CA HIS A 49 20.50 -1.93 2.40
C HIS A 49 19.53 -1.44 3.48
N ALA A 50 19.05 -2.35 4.34
CA ALA A 50 18.26 -1.98 5.51
C ALA A 50 19.14 -1.20 6.49
N ALA A 51 18.86 0.11 6.62
CA ALA A 51 19.56 0.98 7.56
C ALA A 51 18.77 1.06 8.88
N GLU A 52 19.46 1.34 9.99
CA GLU A 52 18.78 1.78 11.20
C GLU A 52 18.04 3.08 10.88
N LYS A 53 16.77 3.16 11.27
CA LYS A 53 15.97 4.34 11.01
C LYS A 53 16.58 5.50 11.80
N PRO A 54 17.02 6.61 11.16
CA PRO A 54 17.39 7.80 11.90
C PRO A 54 16.19 8.20 12.76
N THR A 55 16.42 8.68 13.99
CA THR A 55 15.35 9.12 14.91
C THR A 55 14.44 10.09 14.17
N SER A 56 13.36 9.56 13.62
CA SER A 56 12.36 10.31 12.90
C SER A 56 11.37 10.80 13.93
N PRO A 57 10.68 11.93 13.68
CA PRO A 57 9.60 12.36 14.56
C PRO A 57 8.66 11.18 14.79
N VAL A 58 8.41 10.85 16.07
CA VAL A 58 7.47 9.80 16.44
C VAL A 58 6.16 10.12 15.72
N GLU A 59 5.71 9.21 14.87
CA GLU A 59 4.45 9.34 14.17
C GLU A 59 3.37 9.52 15.23
N GLN A 60 2.74 10.70 15.27
CA GLN A 60 1.81 11.01 16.34
C GLN A 60 0.64 10.05 16.25
N PRO A 61 0.28 9.35 17.34
CA PRO A 61 -0.86 8.46 17.32
C PRO A 61 -2.09 9.25 16.90
N PHE A 62 -2.91 8.67 16.02
CA PHE A 62 -4.15 9.28 15.59
C PHE A 62 -5.11 9.34 16.79
N VAL A 63 -5.36 10.54 17.32
CA VAL A 63 -6.26 10.76 18.45
C VAL A 63 -7.63 11.13 17.92
N HIS A 64 -8.66 10.38 18.31
CA HIS A 64 -10.04 10.74 18.03
C HIS A 64 -10.46 11.95 18.88
N SER A 65 -10.85 13.06 18.23
CA SER A 65 -11.47 14.23 18.88
C SER A 65 -13.00 14.13 18.73
N LEU A 66 -13.72 14.10 19.85
CA LEU A 66 -15.19 14.13 19.84
C LEU A 66 -15.73 15.52 19.51
N GLU A 67 -14.98 16.56 19.88
CA GLU A 67 -15.34 17.97 19.70
C GLU A 67 -15.34 18.34 18.21
N ASP A 68 -14.45 17.74 17.42
CA ASP A 68 -14.29 18.01 15.98
C ASP A 68 -15.05 17.05 15.06
N ARG A 69 -15.93 16.20 15.61
CA ARG A 69 -16.60 15.11 14.85
C ARG A 69 -17.29 15.58 13.56
N TYR A 70 -17.81 16.80 13.53
CA TYR A 70 -18.57 17.36 12.41
C TYR A 70 -17.79 18.39 11.60
N GLN A 71 -16.52 18.63 11.94
CA GLN A 71 -15.69 19.52 11.15
C GLN A 71 -15.40 18.87 9.79
N PRO A 72 -15.42 19.64 8.69
CA PRO A 72 -15.03 19.12 7.39
C PRO A 72 -13.59 18.60 7.42
N PHE A 73 -13.39 17.38 6.93
CA PHE A 73 -12.05 16.82 6.78
C PHE A 73 -11.41 17.35 5.50
N ALA A 74 -10.15 17.78 5.61
CA ALA A 74 -9.36 18.07 4.42
C ALA A 74 -9.28 16.80 3.57
N LEU A 75 -9.65 16.92 2.29
CA LEU A 75 -9.55 15.81 1.37
C LEU A 75 -8.07 15.49 1.11
N THR A 76 -7.75 14.20 1.15
CA THR A 76 -6.48 13.69 0.66
C THR A 76 -6.37 13.88 -0.86
N ASP A 77 -5.14 13.90 -1.38
CA ASP A 77 -4.89 14.01 -2.82
C ASP A 77 -5.65 12.94 -3.63
N VAL A 78 -5.75 11.72 -3.09
CA VAL A 78 -6.50 10.62 -3.70
C VAL A 78 -8.00 10.93 -3.75
N GLN A 79 -8.57 11.47 -2.67
CA GLN A 79 -9.99 11.84 -2.63
C GLN A 79 -10.29 13.01 -3.58
N GLN A 80 -9.39 14.00 -3.68
CA GLN A 80 -9.52 15.09 -4.64
C GLN A 80 -9.47 14.58 -6.08
N ALA A 81 -8.50 13.72 -6.40
CA ALA A 81 -8.36 13.13 -7.73
C ALA A 81 -9.60 12.31 -8.14
N TYR A 82 -10.18 11.55 -7.20
CA TYR A 82 -11.42 10.81 -7.44
C TYR A 82 -12.59 11.75 -7.76
N LEU A 83 -12.77 12.83 -6.99
CA LEU A 83 -13.83 13.81 -7.24
C LEU A 83 -13.66 14.52 -8.58
N VAL A 84 -12.44 14.93 -8.92
CA VAL A 84 -12.13 15.53 -10.23
C VAL A 84 -12.43 14.56 -11.37
N GLY A 85 -12.02 13.29 -11.23
CA GLY A 85 -12.31 12.24 -12.21
C GLY A 85 -13.79 11.89 -12.33
N ALA A 86 -14.56 12.05 -11.25
CA ALA A 86 -16.01 11.84 -11.24
C ALA A 86 -16.80 13.05 -11.78
N SER A 87 -16.27 14.27 -11.67
CA SER A 87 -16.94 15.52 -12.05
C SER A 87 -16.68 15.93 -13.49
N ALA A 88 -15.51 15.58 -14.03
CA ALA A 88 -15.21 15.78 -15.44
C ALA A 88 -15.88 14.67 -16.26
N GLY A 89 -16.62 15.03 -17.31
CA GLY A 89 -17.25 14.12 -18.28
C GLY A 89 -16.27 13.28 -19.11
N LEU A 90 -15.27 12.69 -18.47
CA LEU A 90 -14.42 11.63 -18.98
C LEU A 90 -15.24 10.35 -18.88
N CYS A 91 -15.78 9.88 -20.02
CA CYS A 91 -16.40 8.58 -20.11
C CYS A 91 -15.53 7.53 -19.39
N PRO A 92 -16.00 6.89 -18.31
CA PRO A 92 -15.27 5.80 -17.70
C PRO A 92 -15.22 4.67 -18.72
N GLY A 93 -14.03 4.41 -19.27
CA GLY A 93 -13.77 3.26 -20.11
C GLY A 93 -13.98 1.99 -19.30
N ARG A 94 -15.19 1.43 -19.40
CA ARG A 94 -15.59 0.03 -19.13
C ARG A 94 -14.67 -0.75 -18.17
N ALA A 95 -15.01 -0.74 -16.89
CA ALA A 95 -14.86 -1.91 -16.02
C ALA A 95 -15.86 -1.83 -14.86
N SER A 96 -17.15 -2.08 -15.15
CA SER A 96 -18.08 -2.46 -14.10
C SER A 96 -17.69 -3.84 -13.60
N ALA A 97 -16.96 -3.91 -12.48
CA ALA A 97 -16.89 -5.13 -11.69
C ALA A 97 -18.25 -5.30 -11.00
N HIS A 98 -19.11 -6.09 -11.62
CA HIS A 98 -20.36 -6.56 -11.03
C HIS A 98 -20.02 -7.44 -9.82
N ILE A 99 -20.37 -7.00 -8.61
CA ILE A 99 -20.55 -7.89 -7.45
C ILE A 99 -22.04 -8.13 -7.34
N SER A 100 -22.46 -9.31 -7.75
CA SER A 100 -23.74 -9.87 -7.36
C SER A 100 -23.51 -10.72 -6.11
N LEU A 101 -24.26 -10.39 -5.05
CA LEU A 101 -24.51 -11.27 -3.89
C LEU A 101 -25.18 -12.57 -4.34
#